data_AF-A0A926GWN4-F1
#
_entry.id   AF-A0A926GWN4-F1
#
_cell.length_a   1.000
_cell.length_b   1.000
_cell.length_c   1.000
_cell.angle_alpha   90.00
_cell.angle_beta   90.00
_cell.angle_gamma   90.00
#
_symmetry.space_group_name_H-M   'P 1'
#
loop_
_entity.id
_entity.type
_entity.pdbx_description
1 polymer ?
#
loop_
_entity_poly.entity_id
_entity_poly.type
_entity_poly.pdbx_seq_one_letter_code
_entity_poly.pdbx_strand_id
1 'polypeptide(L)'
;MTAESPAIQTVPMQDDLPITGMTCAACARRVQKQLSRAEGVASANVNFATNTATVAYDPEATNLRALRETVVDAGYGIAPETVTFAVAGADAAVEDSLLRQRGVLSATFDAEASAVRVEYLSSATDPRTLRRAIGEIGYRVRDDDTEGEPGEDALETAHRAETANWWRRFLVAVVFAFPVLIIAMSHGRIAALDFPGVNWLQLALTAPVVFYSGAPFYRGAWAALRHRSADMNSLIALGTG
;
A
#
# COMPACT_ATOMS: atom_id res chain seq x y z
N MET A 1 3.68 47.88 38.95
CA MET A 1 4.30 46.55 38.78
C MET A 1 3.26 45.63 38.18
N THR A 2 3.16 45.65 36.86
CA THR A 2 2.34 44.73 36.07
C THR A 2 2.97 43.35 36.17
N ALA A 3 2.23 42.37 36.67
CA ALA A 3 2.63 40.98 36.66
C ALA A 3 2.58 40.49 35.21
N GLU A 4 3.77 40.24 34.65
CA GLU A 4 3.95 39.60 33.35
C GLU A 4 3.46 38.15 33.48
N SER A 5 2.38 37.84 32.77
CA SER A 5 1.80 36.49 32.71
C SER A 5 2.77 35.59 31.93
N PRO A 6 3.22 34.44 32.46
CA PRO A 6 4.14 33.59 31.74
C PRO A 6 3.40 32.95 30.55
N ALA A 7 3.84 33.27 29.34
CA ALA A 7 3.38 32.62 28.12
C ALA A 7 3.60 31.10 28.24
N ILE A 8 2.53 30.33 28.09
CA ILE A 8 2.57 28.87 28.03
C ILE A 8 3.43 28.52 26.80
N GLN A 9 4.66 28.04 27.01
CA GLN A 9 5.46 27.47 25.94
C GLN A 9 4.81 26.13 25.56
N THR A 10 4.11 26.10 24.44
CA THR A 10 3.67 24.86 23.79
C THR A 10 4.91 24.07 23.39
N VAL A 11 5.20 22.98 24.10
CA VAL A 11 6.31 22.08 23.75
C VAL A 11 5.96 21.45 22.39
N PRO A 12 6.74 21.70 21.33
CA PRO A 12 6.42 21.16 20.02
C PRO A 12 6.49 19.63 20.07
N MET A 13 5.48 18.97 19.51
CA MET A 13 5.42 17.52 19.46
C MET A 13 6.42 17.03 18.42
N GLN A 14 7.28 16.08 18.77
CA GLN A 14 8.34 15.58 17.91
C GLN A 14 8.10 14.11 17.58
N ASP A 15 8.07 13.79 16.28
CA ASP A 15 7.94 12.43 15.77
C ASP A 15 8.97 12.16 14.65
N ASP A 16 9.42 10.91 14.55
CA ASP A 16 10.37 10.47 13.53
C ASP A 16 9.63 9.79 12.38
N LEU A 17 9.75 10.32 11.17
CA LEU A 17 9.07 9.80 9.99
C LEU A 17 10.04 8.93 9.17
N PRO A 18 9.81 7.61 9.01
CA PRO A 18 10.63 6.76 8.15
C PRO A 18 10.31 7.04 6.68
N ILE A 19 11.21 7.72 5.97
CA ILE A 19 10.99 8.16 4.59
C ILE A 19 11.57 7.13 3.61
N THR A 20 10.76 6.70 2.64
CA THR A 20 11.20 5.81 1.56
C THR A 20 11.63 6.58 0.32
N GLY A 21 12.55 6.00 -0.45
CA GLY A 21 13.05 6.58 -1.70
C GLY A 21 14.15 7.65 -1.53
N MET A 22 14.61 7.92 -0.31
CA MET A 22 15.77 8.78 -0.09
C MET A 22 17.07 8.01 -0.36
N THR A 23 17.77 8.35 -1.43
CA THR A 23 19.05 7.71 -1.81
C THR A 23 20.24 8.66 -1.72
N CYS A 24 20.00 9.94 -1.42
CA CYS A 24 21.02 10.98 -1.56
C CYS A 24 20.84 12.14 -0.58
N ALA A 25 21.94 12.83 -0.22
CA ALA A 25 21.89 14.00 0.65
C ALA A 25 21.09 15.17 0.04
N ALA A 26 21.06 15.29 -1.29
CA ALA A 26 20.22 16.30 -1.97
C ALA A 26 18.72 15.98 -1.85
N CYS A 27 18.37 14.70 -1.83
CA CYS A 27 17.04 14.16 -1.66
C CYS A 27 16.51 14.52 -0.26
N ALA A 28 17.32 14.26 0.76
CA ALA A 28 17.04 14.63 2.14
C ALA A 28 16.85 16.15 2.31
N ARG A 29 17.72 16.99 1.71
CA ARG A 29 17.55 18.46 1.75
C ARG A 29 16.25 18.94 1.11
N ARG A 30 15.78 18.27 0.06
CA ARG A 30 14.50 18.60 -0.59
C ARG A 30 13.34 18.29 0.35
N VAL A 31 13.32 17.11 0.94
CA VAL A 31 12.29 16.69 1.91
C VAL A 31 12.30 17.61 3.13
N GLN A 32 13.47 17.87 3.71
CA GLN A 32 13.63 18.76 4.85
C GLN A 32 13.08 20.16 4.58
N LYS A 33 13.39 20.73 3.41
CA LYS A 33 12.92 22.06 3.00
C LYS A 33 11.41 22.11 2.79
N GLN A 34 10.81 21.03 2.32
CA GLN A 34 9.36 20.94 2.14
C GLN A 34 8.66 20.86 3.50
N LEU A 35 9.13 19.95 4.37
CA LEU A 35 8.60 19.76 5.73
C LEU A 35 8.75 21.03 6.57
N SER A 36 9.90 21.70 6.52
CA SER A 36 10.11 22.95 7.27
C SER A 36 9.22 24.12 6.83
N ARG A 37 8.56 24.00 5.67
CA ARG A 37 7.63 25.00 5.13
C ARG A 37 6.17 24.60 5.32
N ALA A 38 5.91 23.38 5.78
CA ALA A 38 4.56 22.93 6.04
C ALA A 38 3.97 23.71 7.23
N GLU A 39 2.68 23.97 7.16
CA GLU A 39 1.96 24.65 8.21
C GLU A 39 2.00 23.84 9.50
N GLY A 40 2.21 24.53 10.63
CA GLY A 40 2.33 23.90 11.95
C GLY A 40 3.69 23.24 12.24
N VAL A 41 4.66 23.23 11.31
CA VAL A 41 6.00 22.66 11.58
C VAL A 41 6.93 23.70 12.21
N ALA A 42 7.42 23.41 13.41
CA ALA A 42 8.40 24.24 14.12
C ALA A 42 9.84 23.96 13.64
N SER A 43 10.18 22.70 13.42
CA SER A 43 11.47 22.31 12.85
C SER A 43 11.41 20.96 12.14
N ALA A 44 12.23 20.77 11.11
CA ALA A 44 12.39 19.50 10.43
C ALA A 44 13.88 19.23 10.18
N ASN A 45 14.34 18.04 10.57
CA ASN A 45 15.68 17.55 10.32
C ASN A 45 15.61 16.17 9.66
N VAL A 46 16.37 15.97 8.59
CA VAL A 46 16.32 14.73 7.82
C VAL A 46 17.70 14.09 7.80
N ASN A 47 17.76 12.87 8.31
CA ASN A 47 18.95 12.04 8.28
C ASN A 47 18.84 11.02 7.15
N PHE A 48 19.59 11.25 6.07
CA PHE A 48 19.62 10.32 4.93
C PHE A 48 20.30 8.99 5.27
N ALA A 49 21.18 8.94 6.27
CA ALA A 49 21.88 7.71 6.64
C ALA A 49 20.94 6.70 7.33
N THR A 50 19.95 7.20 8.07
CA THR A 50 18.94 6.38 8.76
C THR A 50 17.59 6.35 8.05
N ASN A 51 17.44 7.07 6.93
CA ASN A 51 16.17 7.26 6.23
C ASN A 51 15.06 7.84 7.13
N THR A 52 15.42 8.72 8.06
CA THR A 52 14.49 9.24 9.07
C THR A 52 14.39 10.75 8.98
N ALA A 53 13.17 11.29 9.00
CA ALA A 53 12.89 12.70 9.12
C ALA A 53 12.30 13.00 10.51
N THR A 54 13.08 13.63 11.37
CA THR A 54 12.63 14.10 12.68
C THR A 54 11.91 15.44 12.51
N VAL A 55 10.62 15.49 12.83
CA VAL A 55 9.78 16.68 12.65
C VAL A 55 9.20 17.08 13.99
N ALA A 56 9.44 18.34 14.38
CA ALA A 56 8.79 18.98 15.52
C ALA A 56 7.67 19.88 15.00
N TYR A 57 6.43 19.63 15.43
CA TYR A 57 5.25 20.30 14.93
C TYR A 57 4.22 20.57 16.05
N ASP A 58 3.29 21.48 15.78
CA ASP A 58 2.18 21.79 16.66
C ASP A 58 0.98 20.87 16.35
N PRO A 59 0.55 20.02 17.29
CA PRO A 59 -0.57 19.10 17.08
C PRO A 59 -1.93 19.79 16.88
N GLU A 60 -2.08 21.07 17.24
CA GLU A 60 -3.31 21.82 16.96
C GLU A 60 -3.34 22.36 15.52
N ALA A 61 -2.17 22.59 14.92
CA ALA A 61 -2.05 23.16 13.57
C ALA A 61 -1.84 22.09 12.48
N THR A 62 -1.20 20.95 12.80
CA THR A 62 -0.93 19.90 11.82
C THR A 62 -0.90 18.51 12.45
N ASN A 63 -0.97 17.47 11.61
CA ASN A 63 -1.00 16.07 12.04
C ASN A 63 -0.14 15.19 11.11
N LEU A 64 0.12 13.95 11.55
CA LEU A 64 0.96 13.00 10.82
C LEU A 64 0.45 12.69 9.40
N ARG A 65 -0.87 12.74 9.16
CA ARG A 65 -1.45 12.54 7.82
C ARG A 65 -1.09 13.68 6.88
N ALA A 66 -1.22 14.93 7.34
CA ALA A 66 -0.81 16.12 6.57
C ALA A 66 0.72 16.14 6.32
N LEU A 67 1.52 15.71 7.30
CA LEU A 67 2.97 15.57 7.13
C LEU A 67 3.31 14.47 6.10
N ARG A 68 2.60 13.34 6.12
CA ARG A 68 2.72 12.29 5.09
C ARG A 68 2.40 12.83 3.71
N GLU A 69 1.29 13.55 3.55
CA GLU A 69 0.92 14.18 2.28
C GLU A 69 2.00 15.14 1.80
N THR A 70 2.58 15.96 2.69
CA THR A 70 3.70 16.85 2.35
C THR A 70 4.92 16.08 1.81
N VAL A 71 5.24 14.93 2.40
CA VAL A 71 6.34 14.06 1.92
C VAL A 71 6.00 13.43 0.57
N VAL A 72 4.76 12.99 0.38
CA VAL A 72 4.26 12.46 -0.90
C VAL A 72 4.33 13.51 -2.01
N ASP A 73 3.92 14.74 -1.72
CA ASP A 73 4.02 15.87 -2.65
C ASP A 73 5.48 16.23 -2.99
N ALA A 74 6.42 15.95 -2.09
CA ALA A 74 7.84 16.06 -2.38
C ALA A 74 8.37 14.95 -3.30
N GLY A 75 7.58 13.91 -3.56
CA GLY A 75 7.89 12.75 -4.41
C GLY A 75 8.47 11.55 -3.63
N TYR A 76 8.25 11.48 -2.32
CA TYR A 76 8.78 10.43 -1.44
C TYR A 76 7.66 9.72 -0.69
N GLY A 77 7.92 8.55 -0.12
CA GLY A 77 6.94 7.85 0.70
C GLY A 77 7.27 7.90 2.19
N ILE A 78 6.30 7.54 3.03
CA ILE A 78 6.54 7.14 4.41
C ILE A 78 6.14 5.66 4.49
N ALA A 79 6.97 4.81 5.09
CA ALA A 79 6.64 3.40 5.28
C ALA A 79 6.01 3.20 6.67
N PRO A 80 4.68 3.10 6.79
CA PRO A 80 4.07 2.67 8.04
C PRO A 80 4.30 1.18 8.28
N GLU A 81 4.34 0.81 9.54
CA GLU A 81 4.18 -0.58 9.95
C GLU A 81 2.68 -0.92 10.03
N THR A 82 2.33 -2.14 9.70
CA THR A 82 0.95 -2.62 9.75
C THR A 82 0.86 -3.75 10.76
N VAL A 83 -0.09 -3.63 11.68
CA VAL A 83 -0.41 -4.68 12.65
C VAL A 83 -1.90 -5.00 12.56
N THR A 84 -2.24 -6.27 12.70
CA THR A 84 -3.64 -6.74 12.71
C THR A 84 -3.96 -7.26 14.09
N PHE A 85 -4.94 -6.65 14.74
CA PHE A 85 -5.44 -7.09 16.04
C PHE A 85 -6.74 -7.87 15.85
N ALA A 86 -6.83 -9.09 16.36
CA ALA A 86 -8.09 -9.83 16.40
C ALA A 86 -8.93 -9.30 17.57
N VAL A 87 -10.04 -8.62 17.27
CA VAL A 87 -10.84 -7.91 18.29
C VAL A 87 -12.25 -8.47 18.30
N ALA A 88 -12.63 -9.09 19.43
CA ALA A 88 -13.97 -9.67 19.58
C ALA A 88 -15.02 -8.56 19.76
N GLY A 89 -16.02 -8.54 18.87
CA GLY A 89 -17.12 -7.57 18.93
C GLY A 89 -16.75 -6.17 18.47
N ALA A 90 -15.65 -6.00 17.73
CA ALA A 90 -15.27 -4.72 17.16
C ALA A 90 -16.36 -4.18 16.21
N ASP A 91 -16.49 -2.86 16.22
CA ASP A 91 -17.38 -2.07 15.39
C ASP A 91 -16.63 -0.84 14.85
N ALA A 92 -17.31 0.00 14.08
CA ALA A 92 -16.74 1.24 13.55
C ALA A 92 -16.27 2.23 14.64
N ALA A 93 -16.68 2.07 15.91
CA ALA A 93 -16.24 2.94 17.00
C ALA A 93 -14.79 2.65 17.42
N VAL A 94 -14.31 1.42 17.23
CA VAL A 94 -12.89 1.06 17.44
C VAL A 94 -12.00 1.80 16.45
N GLU A 95 -12.42 1.88 15.18
CA GLU A 95 -11.68 2.58 14.13
C GLU A 95 -11.50 4.06 14.46
N ASP A 96 -12.60 4.75 14.77
CA ASP A 96 -12.58 6.17 15.12
C ASP A 96 -11.73 6.45 16.39
N SER A 97 -11.75 5.54 17.36
CA SER A 97 -10.93 5.66 18.57
C SER A 97 -9.44 5.46 18.29
N LEU A 98 -9.09 4.51 17.42
CA LEU A 98 -7.71 4.27 17.02
C LEU A 98 -7.15 5.39 16.15
N LEU A 99 -7.96 6.00 15.28
CA LEU A 99 -7.56 7.15 14.49
C LEU A 99 -7.22 8.38 15.34
N ARG A 100 -7.75 8.47 16.57
CA ARG A 100 -7.40 9.53 17.53
C ARG A 100 -6.11 9.25 18.29
N GLN A 101 -5.59 8.02 18.23
CA GLN A 101 -4.33 7.68 18.89
C GLN A 101 -3.16 8.30 18.15
N ARG A 102 -2.18 8.78 18.92
CA ARG A 102 -0.93 9.29 18.37
C ARG A 102 -0.18 8.18 17.63
N GLY A 103 0.34 8.49 16.45
CA GLY A 103 1.11 7.55 15.64
C GLY A 103 0.30 6.66 14.70
N VAL A 104 -1.04 6.66 14.78
CA VAL A 104 -1.92 5.91 13.87
C VAL A 104 -2.22 6.73 12.62
N LEU A 105 -1.97 6.18 11.44
CA LEU A 105 -2.25 6.82 10.15
C LEU A 105 -3.60 6.41 9.58
N SER A 106 -3.90 5.12 9.69
CA SER A 106 -5.18 4.53 9.32
C SER A 106 -5.50 3.37 10.26
N ALA A 107 -6.77 3.18 10.54
CA ALA A 107 -7.31 1.98 11.12
C ALA A 107 -8.44 1.53 10.19
N THR A 108 -8.56 0.23 9.96
CA THR A 108 -9.63 -0.33 9.13
C THR A 108 -10.13 -1.59 9.80
N PHE A 109 -11.43 -1.62 10.08
CA PHE A 109 -12.07 -2.80 10.62
C PHE A 109 -12.48 -3.77 9.52
N ASP A 110 -12.06 -5.02 9.65
CA ASP A 110 -12.52 -6.14 8.85
C ASP A 110 -13.61 -6.90 9.61
N ALA A 111 -14.85 -6.70 9.18
CA ALA A 111 -16.03 -7.32 9.78
C ALA A 111 -16.08 -8.85 9.55
N GLU A 112 -15.45 -9.36 8.48
CA GLU A 112 -15.44 -10.78 8.15
C GLU A 112 -14.43 -11.53 9.04
N ALA A 113 -13.24 -10.95 9.20
CA ALA A 113 -12.17 -11.52 10.03
C ALA A 113 -12.32 -11.22 11.52
N SER A 114 -13.26 -10.33 11.92
CA SER A 114 -13.33 -9.77 13.28
C SER A 114 -11.97 -9.25 13.75
N ALA A 115 -11.32 -8.49 12.87
CA ALA A 115 -9.97 -7.99 13.08
C ALA A 115 -9.85 -6.53 12.66
N VAL A 116 -8.96 -5.79 13.32
CA VAL A 116 -8.66 -4.39 13.00
C VAL A 116 -7.24 -4.31 12.48
N ARG A 117 -7.09 -3.83 11.24
CA ARG A 117 -5.80 -3.50 10.65
C ARG A 117 -5.45 -2.06 10.99
N VAL A 118 -4.29 -1.85 11.59
CA VAL A 118 -3.80 -0.53 11.99
C VAL A 118 -2.48 -0.26 11.28
N GLU A 119 -2.42 0.81 10.49
CA GLU A 119 -1.17 1.37 10.00
C GLU A 119 -0.67 2.41 10.99
N TYR A 120 0.52 2.20 11.53
CA TYR A 120 1.12 3.07 12.51
C TYR A 120 2.59 3.37 12.19
N LEU A 121 3.11 4.44 12.79
CA LEU A 121 4.53 4.77 12.77
C LEU A 121 5.19 4.22 14.04
N SER A 122 6.16 3.32 13.88
CA SER A 122 6.87 2.68 15.00
C SER A 122 7.70 3.63 15.85
N SER A 123 7.96 4.83 15.34
CA SER A 123 8.56 5.93 16.07
C SER A 123 7.63 6.63 17.05
N ALA A 124 6.32 6.61 16.78
CA ALA A 124 5.32 7.36 17.53
C ALA A 124 4.47 6.46 18.45
N THR A 125 4.29 5.19 18.09
CA THR A 125 3.54 4.22 18.90
C THR A 125 4.04 2.80 18.68
N ASP A 126 3.73 1.91 19.62
CA ASP A 126 4.10 0.49 19.58
C ASP A 126 2.86 -0.43 19.67
N PRO A 127 2.94 -1.68 19.18
CA PRO A 127 1.81 -2.61 19.19
C PRO A 127 1.22 -2.87 20.59
N ARG A 128 2.03 -2.82 21.65
CA ARG A 128 1.55 -3.06 23.02
C ARG A 128 0.77 -1.85 23.53
N THR A 129 1.17 -0.65 23.18
CA THR A 129 0.43 0.59 23.46
C THR A 129 -0.91 0.58 22.72
N LEU A 130 -0.93 0.19 21.45
CA LEU A 130 -2.17 0.03 20.69
C LEU A 130 -3.09 -1.05 21.29
N ARG A 131 -2.54 -2.20 21.71
CA ARG A 131 -3.31 -3.25 22.40
C ARG A 131 -3.95 -2.75 23.69
N ARG A 132 -3.20 -2.01 24.51
CA ARG A 132 -3.71 -1.40 25.75
C ARG A 132 -4.84 -0.42 25.47
N ALA A 133 -4.68 0.43 24.46
CA ALA A 133 -5.71 1.36 24.05
C ALA A 133 -7.01 0.65 23.66
N ILE A 134 -6.94 -0.42 22.87
CA ILE A 134 -8.10 -1.21 22.48
C ILE A 134 -8.77 -1.83 23.72
N GLY A 135 -7.98 -2.30 24.69
CA GLY A 135 -8.45 -2.82 25.97
C GLY A 135 -9.16 -1.78 26.84
N GLU A 136 -8.65 -0.54 26.89
CA GLU A 136 -9.26 0.57 27.65
C GLU A 136 -10.63 1.00 27.10
N ILE A 137 -10.82 0.87 25.79
CA ILE A 137 -12.11 1.14 25.12
C ILE A 137 -13.13 0.02 25.41
N GLY A 138 -12.69 -1.10 26.00
CA GLY A 138 -13.55 -2.21 26.43
C GLY A 138 -13.58 -3.38 25.46
N TYR A 139 -12.74 -3.39 24.43
CA TYR A 139 -12.64 -4.50 23.50
C TYR A 139 -11.54 -5.48 23.91
N ARG A 140 -11.83 -6.77 23.80
CA ARG A 140 -10.84 -7.83 24.09
C ARG A 140 -10.08 -8.20 22.81
N VAL A 141 -8.78 -7.90 22.82
CA VAL A 141 -7.84 -8.37 21.80
C VAL A 141 -7.46 -9.81 22.10
N ARG A 142 -7.67 -10.74 21.17
CA ARG A 142 -7.30 -12.16 21.34
C ARG A 142 -5.78 -12.29 21.35
N ASP A 143 -5.20 -13.08 22.26
CA ASP A 143 -3.75 -13.20 22.49
C ASP A 143 -2.95 -13.93 21.38
N ASP A 144 -3.49 -14.08 20.17
CA ASP A 144 -2.76 -14.63 19.01
C ASP A 144 -1.83 -13.58 18.36
N ASP A 145 -1.33 -12.65 19.17
CA ASP A 145 -0.42 -11.59 18.77
C ASP A 145 0.98 -12.20 18.57
N THR A 146 1.19 -12.82 17.41
CA THR A 146 2.54 -13.10 16.95
C THR A 146 3.18 -11.76 16.60
N GLU A 147 4.07 -11.29 17.48
CA GLU A 147 5.01 -10.20 17.23
C GLU A 147 5.72 -10.46 15.89
N GLY A 148 5.39 -9.66 14.87
CA GLY A 148 6.23 -9.50 13.70
C GLY A 148 6.39 -10.70 12.76
N GLU A 149 5.32 -11.46 12.48
CA GLU A 149 5.16 -12.12 11.18
C GLU A 149 3.69 -11.97 10.76
N PRO A 150 3.37 -11.48 9.55
CA PRO A 150 1.99 -11.44 9.08
C PRO A 150 1.50 -12.88 9.07
N GLY A 151 0.60 -13.23 10.00
CA GLY A 151 0.10 -14.58 10.17
C GLY A 151 -0.20 -15.22 8.82
N GLU A 152 0.61 -16.22 8.47
CA GLU A 152 0.57 -16.93 7.19
C GLU A 152 -0.86 -17.41 6.88
N ASP A 153 -1.68 -17.68 7.90
CA ASP A 153 -3.04 -18.20 7.75
C ASP A 153 -4.11 -17.14 7.42
N ALA A 154 -3.98 -15.91 7.93
CA ALA A 154 -4.94 -14.81 7.68
C ALA A 154 -4.60 -14.03 6.40
N LEU A 155 -3.29 -13.89 6.12
CA LEU A 155 -2.80 -13.33 4.87
C LEU A 155 -3.08 -14.31 3.71
N GLU A 156 -2.92 -15.63 3.88
CA GLU A 156 -3.31 -16.60 2.84
C GLU A 156 -4.80 -16.61 2.56
N THR A 157 -5.67 -16.47 3.56
CA THR A 157 -7.12 -16.52 3.35
C THR A 157 -7.65 -15.26 2.65
N ALA A 158 -7.14 -14.08 3.01
CA ALA A 158 -7.42 -12.83 2.30
C ALA A 158 -6.83 -12.82 0.88
N HIS A 159 -5.60 -13.30 0.71
CA HIS A 159 -4.96 -13.40 -0.61
C HIS A 159 -5.66 -14.40 -1.51
N ARG A 160 -6.14 -15.55 -0.98
CA ARG A 160 -6.89 -16.58 -1.74
C ARG A 160 -8.24 -16.07 -2.27
N ALA A 161 -8.92 -15.19 -1.52
CA ALA A 161 -10.16 -14.56 -1.97
C ALA A 161 -9.93 -13.56 -3.12
N GLU A 162 -8.86 -12.75 -3.04
CA GLU A 162 -8.49 -11.80 -4.10
C GLU A 162 -7.85 -12.47 -5.33
N THR A 163 -7.22 -13.65 -5.18
CA THR A 163 -6.60 -14.37 -6.31
C THR A 163 -7.56 -15.19 -7.14
N ALA A 164 -8.76 -15.54 -6.67
CA ALA A 164 -9.64 -16.47 -7.40
C ALA A 164 -10.01 -15.97 -8.80
N ASN A 165 -10.12 -14.65 -9.02
CA ASN A 165 -10.37 -14.09 -10.34
C ASN A 165 -9.11 -14.10 -11.23
N TRP A 166 -7.93 -13.84 -10.67
CA TRP A 166 -6.66 -13.89 -11.39
C TRP A 166 -6.24 -15.32 -11.75
N TRP A 167 -6.42 -16.28 -10.83
CA TRP A 167 -6.17 -17.69 -11.09
C TRP A 167 -7.12 -18.28 -12.13
N ARG A 168 -8.40 -17.88 -12.15
CA ARG A 168 -9.32 -18.27 -13.23
C ARG A 168 -8.87 -17.72 -14.58
N ARG A 169 -8.45 -16.46 -14.66
CA ARG A 169 -7.92 -15.84 -15.89
C ARG A 169 -6.60 -16.47 -16.34
N PHE A 170 -5.72 -16.82 -15.40
CA PHE A 170 -4.48 -17.54 -15.66
C PHE A 170 -4.76 -18.94 -16.20
N LEU A 171 -5.65 -19.68 -15.56
CA LEU A 171 -6.03 -21.03 -15.98
C LEU A 171 -6.69 -21.02 -17.36
N VAL A 172 -7.58 -20.07 -17.63
CA VAL A 172 -8.14 -19.85 -18.98
C VAL A 172 -7.02 -19.55 -19.98
N ALA A 173 -6.08 -18.65 -19.66
CA ALA A 173 -4.96 -18.35 -20.55
C ALA A 173 -4.12 -19.59 -20.86
N VAL A 174 -3.78 -20.41 -19.86
CA VAL A 174 -3.00 -21.65 -20.04
C VAL A 174 -3.76 -22.65 -20.91
N VAL A 175 -5.05 -22.87 -20.67
CA VAL A 175 -5.87 -23.83 -21.43
C VAL A 175 -5.96 -23.47 -22.90
N PHE A 176 -6.03 -22.17 -23.24
CA PHE A 176 -6.10 -21.72 -24.63
C PHE A 176 -4.72 -21.51 -25.28
N ALA A 177 -3.71 -21.07 -24.52
CA ALA A 177 -2.37 -20.83 -25.03
C ALA A 177 -1.59 -22.13 -25.27
N PHE A 178 -1.81 -23.16 -24.46
CA PHE A 178 -1.06 -24.42 -24.56
C PHE A 178 -1.30 -25.14 -25.91
N PRO A 179 -2.55 -25.30 -26.40
CA PRO A 179 -2.78 -25.84 -27.75
C PRO A 179 -2.20 -24.95 -28.85
N VAL A 180 -2.29 -23.62 -28.73
CA VAL A 180 -1.71 -22.68 -29.71
C VAL A 180 -0.19 -22.86 -29.79
N LEU A 181 0.47 -22.97 -28.64
CA LEU A 181 1.91 -23.17 -28.53
C LEU A 181 2.34 -24.50 -29.15
N ILE A 182 1.59 -25.58 -28.92
CA ILE A 182 1.85 -26.87 -29.55
C ILE A 182 1.72 -26.77 -31.07
N ILE A 183 0.65 -26.15 -31.58
CA ILE A 183 0.44 -25.99 -33.02
C ILE A 183 1.58 -25.15 -33.63
N ALA A 184 1.92 -24.02 -33.02
CA ALA A 184 2.97 -23.11 -33.49
C ALA A 184 4.37 -23.76 -33.46
N MET A 185 4.70 -24.52 -32.41
CA MET A 185 5.98 -25.22 -32.31
C MET A 185 6.05 -26.49 -33.16
N SER A 186 4.91 -27.06 -33.56
CA SER A 186 4.88 -28.30 -34.36
C SER A 186 5.52 -28.15 -35.75
N HIS A 187 5.66 -26.92 -36.29
CA HIS A 187 6.34 -26.61 -37.56
C HIS A 187 6.09 -27.66 -38.68
N GLY A 188 4.83 -28.07 -38.84
CA GLY A 188 4.42 -29.02 -39.89
C GLY A 188 4.85 -30.48 -39.69
N ARG A 189 5.43 -30.85 -38.53
CA ARG A 189 5.84 -32.24 -38.23
C ARG A 189 4.67 -33.17 -37.90
N ILE A 190 3.48 -32.61 -37.65
CA ILE A 190 2.26 -33.36 -37.32
C ILE A 190 1.27 -33.15 -38.47
N ALA A 191 1.14 -34.15 -39.36
CA ALA A 191 0.26 -34.08 -40.53
C ALA A 191 -1.23 -33.85 -40.19
N ALA A 192 -1.65 -34.16 -38.95
CA ALA A 192 -3.02 -33.93 -38.49
C ALA A 192 -3.38 -32.45 -38.22
N LEU A 193 -2.37 -31.57 -38.13
CA LEU A 193 -2.55 -30.14 -37.81
C LEU A 193 -2.22 -29.22 -38.99
N ASP A 194 -1.77 -29.77 -40.12
CA ASP A 194 -1.41 -29.02 -41.33
C ASP A 194 -2.58 -29.00 -42.32
N PHE A 195 -3.64 -28.27 -41.96
CA PHE A 195 -4.80 -28.04 -42.82
C PHE A 195 -5.00 -26.55 -43.07
N PRO A 196 -5.60 -26.14 -44.22
CA PRO A 196 -5.67 -24.73 -44.64
C PRO A 196 -6.37 -23.78 -43.65
N GLY A 197 -7.14 -24.32 -42.70
CA GLY A 197 -7.87 -23.58 -41.68
C GLY A 197 -7.15 -23.42 -40.34
N VAL A 198 -5.93 -23.96 -40.18
CA VAL A 198 -5.22 -23.94 -38.88
C VAL A 198 -4.94 -22.52 -38.38
N ASN A 199 -4.68 -21.58 -39.29
CA ASN A 199 -4.47 -20.17 -38.94
C ASN A 199 -5.73 -19.52 -38.36
N TRP A 200 -6.91 -19.84 -38.90
CA TRP A 200 -8.19 -19.36 -38.37
C TRP A 200 -8.50 -19.99 -37.01
N LEU A 201 -8.15 -21.27 -36.83
CA LEU A 201 -8.26 -21.95 -35.54
C LEU A 201 -7.31 -21.32 -34.51
N GLN A 202 -6.05 -21.06 -34.87
CA GLN A 202 -5.09 -20.36 -34.01
C GLN A 202 -5.59 -18.97 -33.62
N LEU A 203 -6.12 -18.19 -34.56
CA LEU A 203 -6.68 -16.88 -34.28
C LEU A 203 -7.85 -17.00 -33.29
N ALA A 204 -8.76 -17.95 -33.50
CA ALA A 204 -9.88 -18.21 -32.60
C ALA A 204 -9.43 -18.63 -31.19
N LEU A 205 -8.36 -19.43 -31.06
CA LEU A 205 -7.83 -19.84 -29.75
C LEU A 205 -7.05 -18.72 -29.04
N THR A 206 -6.36 -17.85 -29.79
CA THR A 206 -5.62 -16.71 -29.20
C THR A 206 -6.52 -15.56 -28.76
N ALA A 207 -7.66 -15.36 -29.40
CA ALA A 207 -8.54 -14.23 -29.12
C ALA A 207 -9.02 -14.19 -27.65
N PRO A 208 -9.49 -15.28 -27.02
CA PRO A 208 -9.83 -15.29 -25.60
C PRO A 208 -8.63 -14.91 -24.72
N VAL A 209 -7.41 -15.37 -25.02
CA VAL A 209 -6.22 -15.07 -24.23
C VAL A 209 -5.92 -13.57 -24.25
N VAL A 210 -5.91 -12.95 -25.43
CA VAL A 210 -5.58 -11.53 -25.59
C VAL A 210 -6.70 -10.63 -25.06
N PHE A 211 -7.96 -10.90 -25.40
CA PHE A 211 -9.08 -10.01 -25.07
C PHE A 211 -9.63 -10.23 -23.66
N TYR A 212 -9.58 -11.45 -23.10
CA TYR A 212 -10.08 -11.70 -21.75
C TYR A 212 -8.99 -11.53 -20.70
N SER A 213 -7.83 -12.17 -20.88
CA SER A 213 -6.74 -12.11 -19.90
C SER A 213 -5.90 -10.84 -20.05
N GLY A 214 -5.75 -10.30 -21.27
CA GLY A 214 -5.02 -9.05 -21.54
C GLY A 214 -5.82 -7.76 -21.30
N ALA A 215 -7.16 -7.82 -21.30
CA ALA A 215 -8.05 -6.65 -21.14
C ALA A 215 -7.73 -5.68 -19.99
N PRO A 216 -7.32 -6.14 -18.78
CA PRO A 216 -6.98 -5.25 -17.68
C PRO A 216 -5.74 -4.38 -17.97
N PHE A 217 -4.72 -4.97 -18.61
CA PHE A 217 -3.47 -4.29 -18.95
C PHE A 217 -3.70 -3.20 -20.00
N TYR A 218 -4.49 -3.49 -21.04
CA TYR A 218 -4.87 -2.50 -22.06
C TYR A 218 -5.68 -1.34 -21.48
N ARG A 219 -6.59 -1.62 -20.53
CA ARG A 219 -7.34 -0.56 -19.83
C ARG A 219 -6.43 0.30 -18.94
N GLY A 220 -5.50 -0.32 -18.22
CA GLY A 220 -4.50 0.37 -17.41
C GLY A 220 -3.59 1.27 -18.25
N ALA A 221 -3.07 0.75 -19.36
CA ALA A 221 -2.25 1.50 -20.31
C ALA A 221 -3.02 2.70 -20.91
N TRP A 222 -4.30 2.53 -21.27
CA TRP A 222 -5.12 3.64 -21.77
C TRP A 222 -5.35 4.73 -20.72
N ALA A 223 -5.56 4.33 -19.46
CA ALA A 223 -5.68 5.28 -18.35
C ALA A 223 -4.36 6.04 -18.12
N ALA A 224 -3.21 5.34 -18.08
CA ALA A 224 -1.88 5.94 -17.93
C ALA A 224 -1.56 6.92 -19.07
N LEU A 225 -1.88 6.55 -20.31
CA LEU A 225 -1.72 7.40 -21.49
C LEU A 225 -2.53 8.70 -21.40
N ARG A 226 -3.77 8.63 -20.90
CA ARG A 226 -4.61 9.83 -20.69
C ARG A 226 -4.01 10.78 -19.66
N HIS A 227 -3.28 10.26 -18.66
CA HIS A 227 -2.65 11.05 -17.61
C HIS A 227 -1.19 11.43 -17.89
N ARG A 228 -0.66 11.14 -19.09
CA ARG A 228 0.75 11.37 -19.47
C ARG A 228 1.76 10.77 -18.48
N SER A 229 1.39 9.68 -17.81
CA SER A 229 2.29 8.92 -16.95
C SER A 229 2.69 7.62 -17.65
N ALA A 230 3.95 7.19 -17.45
CA ALA A 230 4.42 5.88 -17.89
C ALA A 230 4.36 4.91 -16.70
N ASP A 231 3.57 3.84 -16.82
CA ASP A 231 3.43 2.80 -15.81
C ASP A 231 3.85 1.41 -16.34
N MET A 232 3.89 0.42 -15.46
CA MET A 232 4.26 -0.96 -15.82
C MET A 232 3.28 -1.59 -16.83
N ASN A 233 1.98 -1.24 -16.77
CA ASN A 233 0.97 -1.76 -17.70
C ASN A 233 1.16 -1.23 -19.12
N SER A 234 1.65 -0.01 -19.26
CA SER A 234 1.96 0.64 -20.53
C SER A 234 3.08 -0.08 -21.28
N LEU A 235 4.10 -0.55 -20.54
CA LEU A 235 5.22 -1.31 -21.11
C LEU A 235 4.78 -2.72 -21.57
N ILE A 236 3.91 -3.37 -20.79
CA ILE A 236 3.32 -4.67 -21.16
C ILE A 236 2.45 -4.52 -22.41
N ALA A 237 1.58 -3.52 -22.45
CA ALA A 237 0.69 -3.29 -23.59
C ALA A 237 1.44 -2.97 -24.89
N LEU A 238 2.57 -2.24 -24.82
CA LEU A 238 3.44 -1.97 -25.96
C LEU A 238 4.21 -3.22 -26.44
N GLY A 239 4.49 -4.18 -25.55
CA GLY A 239 5.20 -5.41 -25.89
C GLY A 239 4.30 -6.54 -26.41
N THR A 240 3.01 -6.51 -26.11
CA THR A 240 2.04 -7.54 -26.55
C THR A 240 1.28 -7.19 -27.83
N GLY A 241 1.41 -5.96 -28.32
CA GLY A 241 0.76 -5.45 -29.53
C GLY A 241 1.62 -5.53 -30.78
#